data_AF-A0A831KL40-F1
#
_entry.id   AF-A0A831KL40-F1
#
_cell.length_a   1.000
_cell.length_b   1.000
_cell.length_c   1.000
_cell.angle_alpha   90.00
_cell.angle_beta   90.00
_cell.angle_gamma   90.00
#
_symmetry.space_group_name_H-M   'P 1'
#
loop_
_entity.id
_entity.type
_entity.pdbx_description
1 polymer ?
#
loop_
_entity_poly.entity_id
_entity_poly.type
_entity_poly.pdbx_seq_one_letter_code
_entity_poly.pdbx_strand_id
1 'polypeptide(L)'
;MEERISNGSFKILDLIADVRTRIVNGEDLRVLDPAELTFRNVNTKTDLDECRLHLARVRSYGPAAVSVVAKSGTGKTTMLEKIISELVSRGYRVGTVKHDAHHFDIDHEGKDSWRLTRAGGSPMVISSPEKMAMVRSHLLGEMSVEEIIFRFMTDVDIVLSEGYKSGNLPKIEIHRSERSPELLCMSRDGTILDHRLIAIASDEELPSPVPIFPLDHPGPVCDFLEEQFLGGA
;
A
#
# COMPACT_ATOMS: atom_id res chain seq x y z
N MET A 1 -40.45 18.79 6.97
CA MET A 1 -39.54 17.64 6.78
C MET A 1 -40.11 16.39 7.45
N GLU A 2 -40.36 16.39 8.76
CA GLU A 2 -40.88 15.24 9.53
C GLU A 2 -42.14 14.61 8.94
N GLU A 3 -43.14 15.42 8.58
CA GLU A 3 -44.39 14.93 7.97
C GLU A 3 -44.16 14.21 6.62
N ARG A 4 -43.21 14.72 5.81
CA ARG A 4 -42.83 14.12 4.53
C ARG A 4 -42.01 12.83 4.69
N ILE A 5 -41.25 12.72 5.77
CA ILE A 5 -40.53 11.48 6.13
C ILE A 5 -41.55 10.42 6.55
N SER A 6 -42.49 10.79 7.43
CA SER A 6 -43.52 9.88 7.95
C SER A 6 -44.45 9.32 6.88
N ASN A 7 -44.69 10.07 5.80
CA ASN A 7 -45.53 9.61 4.67
C ASN A 7 -44.73 9.09 3.46
N GLY A 8 -43.40 8.95 3.58
CA GLY A 8 -42.53 8.41 2.52
C GLY A 8 -42.33 9.31 1.30
N SER A 9 -42.78 10.57 1.33
CA SER A 9 -42.62 11.54 0.24
C SER A 9 -41.32 12.36 0.29
N PHE A 10 -40.48 12.13 1.29
CA PHE A 10 -39.17 12.76 1.42
C PHE A 10 -38.09 11.91 0.76
N LYS A 11 -37.51 12.39 -0.34
CA LYS A 11 -36.43 11.74 -1.07
C LYS A 11 -35.09 12.31 -0.64
N ILE A 12 -34.03 11.54 -0.83
CA ILE A 12 -32.66 12.00 -0.49
C ILE A 12 -32.25 13.27 -1.26
N LEU A 13 -32.80 13.47 -2.47
CA LEU A 13 -32.59 14.69 -3.25
C LEU A 13 -33.20 15.93 -2.58
N ASP A 14 -34.28 15.78 -1.81
CA ASP A 14 -34.88 16.88 -1.05
C ASP A 14 -33.93 17.35 0.07
N LEU A 15 -33.16 16.43 0.67
CA LEU A 15 -32.18 16.76 1.70
C LEU A 15 -30.98 17.53 1.14
N ILE A 16 -30.53 17.20 -0.08
CA ILE A 16 -29.35 17.80 -0.72
C ILE A 16 -29.49 19.32 -0.86
N ALA A 17 -30.71 19.82 -1.06
CA ALA A 17 -31.00 21.25 -1.16
C ALA A 17 -30.88 21.99 0.18
N ASP A 18 -31.11 21.28 1.30
CA ASP A 18 -31.15 21.86 2.64
C ASP A 18 -29.81 21.70 3.40
N VAL A 19 -28.85 20.94 2.87
CA VAL A 19 -27.49 20.83 3.42
C VAL A 19 -26.48 21.59 2.55
N ARG A 20 -25.40 22.08 3.18
CA ARG A 20 -24.27 22.68 2.45
C ARG A 20 -23.59 21.61 1.59
N THR A 21 -24.04 21.48 0.36
CA THR A 21 -23.52 20.51 -0.61
C THR A 21 -22.55 21.19 -1.56
N ARG A 22 -21.36 20.59 -1.74
CA ARG A 22 -20.47 20.91 -2.85
C ARG A 22 -20.65 19.87 -3.94
N ILE A 23 -21.14 20.30 -5.11
CA ILE A 23 -21.29 19.43 -6.28
C ILE A 23 -19.93 19.39 -6.99
N VAL A 24 -19.46 18.19 -7.32
CA VAL A 24 -18.24 17.96 -8.10
C VAL A 24 -18.66 17.26 -9.39
N ASN A 25 -18.24 17.80 -10.55
CA ASN A 25 -18.59 17.18 -11.83
C ASN A 25 -17.67 16.00 -12.11
N GLY A 26 -18.19 14.98 -12.82
CA GLY A 26 -17.39 13.82 -13.21
C GLY A 26 -16.15 14.16 -14.05
N GLU A 27 -16.16 15.29 -14.76
CA GLU A 27 -14.99 15.77 -15.52
C GLU A 27 -13.86 16.29 -14.61
N ASP A 28 -14.20 16.90 -13.48
CA ASP A 28 -13.23 17.38 -12.47
C ASP A 28 -12.53 16.21 -11.76
N LEU A 29 -13.13 15.02 -11.80
CA LEU A 29 -12.63 13.80 -11.18
C LEU A 29 -11.71 12.98 -12.10
N ARG A 30 -11.58 13.33 -13.39
CA ARG A 30 -10.71 12.62 -14.35
C ARG A 30 -9.22 12.69 -14.02
N VAL A 31 -8.81 13.66 -13.20
CA VAL A 31 -7.43 13.79 -12.69
C VAL A 31 -7.09 12.64 -11.71
N LEU A 32 -8.11 12.00 -11.13
CA LEU A 32 -7.93 10.88 -10.20
C LEU A 32 -7.82 9.54 -10.93
N ASP A 33 -8.36 9.38 -12.15
CA ASP A 33 -8.25 8.14 -12.93
C ASP A 33 -8.74 8.30 -14.40
N PRO A 34 -8.02 7.79 -15.42
CA PRO A 34 -8.58 7.59 -16.75
C PRO A 34 -9.38 6.28 -16.80
N ALA A 35 -10.70 6.42 -16.70
CA ALA A 35 -11.76 5.42 -16.93
C ALA A 35 -12.29 4.63 -15.70
N GLU A 36 -13.51 5.01 -15.31
CA GLU A 36 -14.56 4.14 -14.73
C GLU A 36 -14.65 3.82 -13.24
N LEU A 37 -14.10 4.61 -12.29
CA LEU A 37 -14.30 4.21 -10.88
C LEU A 37 -14.66 5.25 -9.82
N THR A 38 -15.11 6.45 -10.19
CA THR A 38 -15.28 7.44 -9.12
C THR A 38 -16.57 7.31 -8.32
N PHE A 39 -17.64 6.70 -8.83
CA PHE A 39 -18.84 6.40 -8.03
C PHE A 39 -19.65 5.21 -8.58
N ARG A 40 -19.69 4.10 -7.83
CA ARG A 40 -20.65 3.01 -8.06
C ARG A 40 -21.62 2.94 -6.88
N ASN A 41 -22.91 3.10 -7.17
CA ASN A 41 -23.94 3.04 -6.13
C ASN A 41 -24.21 1.57 -5.77
N VAL A 42 -23.88 1.18 -4.54
CA VAL A 42 -24.03 -0.19 -4.03
C VAL A 42 -25.31 -0.23 -3.19
N ASN A 43 -26.37 -0.84 -3.73
CA ASN A 43 -27.66 -0.92 -3.04
C ASN A 43 -27.99 -2.35 -2.60
N THR A 44 -27.32 -3.36 -3.16
CA THR A 44 -27.56 -4.77 -2.87
C THR A 44 -26.28 -5.54 -2.54
N LYS A 45 -26.43 -6.73 -1.95
CA LYS A 45 -25.30 -7.63 -1.68
C LYS A 45 -24.61 -8.08 -2.98
N THR A 46 -25.39 -8.33 -4.03
CA THR A 46 -24.86 -8.66 -5.35
C THR A 46 -24.04 -7.50 -5.92
N ASP A 47 -24.52 -6.25 -5.79
CA ASP A 47 -23.76 -5.07 -6.22
C ASP A 47 -22.42 -4.99 -5.49
N LEU A 48 -22.40 -5.31 -4.19
CA LEU A 48 -21.17 -5.32 -3.39
C LEU A 48 -20.19 -6.41 -3.87
N ASP A 49 -20.69 -7.61 -4.15
CA ASP A 49 -19.85 -8.72 -4.62
C ASP A 49 -19.32 -8.48 -6.04
N GLU A 50 -20.11 -7.87 -6.92
CA GLU A 50 -19.65 -7.41 -8.23
C GLU A 50 -18.65 -6.25 -8.13
N CYS A 51 -18.84 -5.31 -7.20
CA CYS A 51 -17.86 -4.28 -6.91
C CYS A 51 -16.56 -4.89 -6.43
N ARG A 52 -16.61 -5.92 -5.57
CA ARG A 52 -15.41 -6.65 -5.12
C ARG A 52 -14.69 -7.34 -6.25
N LEU A 53 -15.42 -8.03 -7.14
CA LEU A 53 -14.86 -8.66 -8.33
C LEU A 53 -14.27 -7.62 -9.29
N HIS A 54 -14.95 -6.49 -9.48
CA HIS A 54 -14.47 -5.40 -10.31
C HIS A 54 -13.25 -4.69 -9.70
N LEU A 55 -13.23 -4.44 -8.39
CA LEU A 55 -12.05 -3.94 -7.67
C LEU A 55 -10.89 -4.93 -7.72
N ALA A 56 -11.16 -6.24 -7.69
CA ALA A 56 -10.14 -7.26 -7.90
C ALA A 56 -9.60 -7.24 -9.34
N ARG A 57 -10.40 -6.81 -10.33
CA ARG A 57 -9.99 -6.58 -11.73
C ARG A 57 -9.35 -5.20 -11.96
N VAL A 58 -9.64 -4.21 -11.11
CA VAL A 58 -8.96 -2.90 -11.14
C VAL A 58 -7.63 -2.98 -10.38
N ARG A 59 -7.52 -3.86 -9.38
CA ARG A 59 -6.22 -4.33 -8.85
C ARG A 59 -5.31 -4.89 -9.96
N SER A 60 -5.84 -5.21 -11.14
CA SER A 60 -5.05 -5.59 -12.33
C SER A 60 -4.39 -4.41 -13.05
N TYR A 61 -4.62 -3.16 -12.64
CA TYR A 61 -3.98 -1.96 -13.22
C TYR A 61 -2.74 -1.47 -12.45
N GLY A 62 -2.36 -2.14 -11.36
CA GLY A 62 -1.12 -1.86 -10.64
C GLY A 62 -0.50 -3.16 -10.11
N PRO A 63 0.79 -3.15 -9.76
CA PRO A 63 1.43 -4.32 -9.17
C PRO A 63 0.73 -4.73 -7.86
N ALA A 64 0.82 -6.01 -7.51
CA ALA A 64 0.50 -6.43 -6.15
C ALA A 64 1.36 -5.66 -5.15
N ALA A 65 0.89 -5.46 -3.92
CA ALA A 65 1.64 -4.69 -2.93
C ALA A 65 1.50 -5.27 -1.52
N VAL A 66 2.62 -5.46 -0.84
CA VAL A 66 2.69 -6.01 0.53
C VAL A 66 3.66 -5.19 1.36
N SER A 67 3.23 -4.82 2.57
CA SER A 67 4.08 -4.15 3.55
C SER A 67 4.76 -5.16 4.46
N VAL A 68 6.06 -4.99 4.67
CA VAL A 68 6.82 -5.70 5.69
C VAL A 68 6.98 -4.79 6.90
N VAL A 69 6.42 -5.23 8.03
CA VAL A 69 6.38 -4.47 9.28
C VAL A 69 7.16 -5.19 10.37
N ALA A 70 7.78 -4.44 11.26
CA ALA A 70 8.52 -4.98 12.39
C ALA A 70 8.70 -3.91 13.48
N LYS A 71 9.01 -4.35 14.71
CA LYS A 71 9.65 -3.49 15.70
C LYS A 71 11.05 -3.07 15.21
N SER A 72 11.65 -2.05 15.84
CA SER A 72 12.98 -1.59 15.43
C SER A 72 14.03 -2.65 15.80
N GLY A 73 15.03 -2.86 14.94
CA GLY A 73 16.13 -3.80 15.20
C GLY A 73 15.81 -5.29 14.97
N THR A 74 14.65 -5.63 14.39
CA THR A 74 14.23 -7.03 14.14
C THR A 74 14.81 -7.65 12.86
N GLY A 75 15.69 -6.95 12.14
CA GLY A 75 16.28 -7.44 10.89
C GLY A 75 15.34 -7.34 9.67
N LYS A 76 14.38 -6.41 9.70
CA LYS A 76 13.38 -6.18 8.64
C LYS A 76 14.01 -5.98 7.27
N THR A 77 15.03 -5.12 7.17
CA THR A 77 15.74 -4.84 5.92
C THR A 77 16.45 -6.10 5.40
N THR A 78 17.09 -6.88 6.27
CA THR A 78 17.76 -8.14 5.89
C THR A 78 16.77 -9.16 5.33
N MET A 79 15.59 -9.29 5.93
CA MET A 79 14.56 -10.20 5.41
C MET A 79 13.98 -9.70 4.08
N LEU A 80 13.75 -8.39 3.95
CA LEU A 80 13.34 -7.79 2.67
C LEU A 80 14.37 -8.05 1.57
N GLU A 81 15.66 -7.84 1.82
CA GLU A 81 16.73 -8.13 0.85
C GLU A 81 16.71 -9.58 0.38
N LYS A 82 16.49 -10.53 1.31
CA LYS A 82 16.37 -11.96 1.01
C LYS A 82 15.13 -12.26 0.15
N ILE A 83 13.96 -11.72 0.51
CA ILE A 83 12.72 -11.91 -0.25
C ILE A 83 12.84 -11.31 -1.66
N ILE A 84 13.39 -10.10 -1.77
CA ILE A 84 13.61 -9.43 -3.06
C ILE A 84 14.55 -10.27 -3.94
N SER A 85 15.68 -10.70 -3.40
CA SER A 85 16.67 -11.49 -4.15
C SER A 85 16.07 -12.80 -4.65
N GLU A 86 15.30 -13.48 -3.80
CA GLU A 86 14.60 -14.72 -4.15
C GLU A 86 13.55 -14.48 -5.26
N LEU A 87 12.64 -13.52 -5.11
CA LEU A 87 11.62 -13.21 -6.13
C LEU A 87 12.23 -12.79 -7.47
N VAL A 88 13.29 -11.98 -7.46
CA VAL A 88 14.01 -11.61 -8.68
C VAL A 88 14.66 -12.84 -9.33
N SER A 89 15.24 -13.75 -8.54
CA SER A 89 15.81 -15.00 -9.07
C SER A 89 14.76 -15.90 -9.73
N ARG A 90 13.51 -15.79 -9.31
CA ARG A 90 12.34 -16.48 -9.89
C ARG A 90 11.75 -15.77 -11.11
N GLY A 91 12.27 -14.61 -11.49
CA GLY A 91 11.89 -13.88 -12.71
C GLY A 91 10.88 -12.76 -12.50
N TYR A 92 10.50 -12.44 -11.26
CA TYR A 92 9.60 -11.32 -10.98
C TYR A 92 10.33 -9.99 -10.95
N ARG A 93 9.68 -8.94 -11.44
CA ARG A 93 10.09 -7.55 -11.26
C ARG A 93 9.56 -7.06 -9.93
N VAL A 94 10.45 -6.66 -9.04
CA VAL A 94 10.10 -6.25 -7.67
C VAL A 94 10.35 -4.76 -7.48
N GLY A 95 9.29 -4.01 -7.17
CA GLY A 95 9.39 -2.62 -6.73
C GLY A 95 9.55 -2.54 -5.21
N THR A 96 10.13 -1.46 -4.72
CA THR A 96 10.26 -1.22 -3.27
C THR A 96 9.87 0.20 -2.90
N VAL A 97 9.12 0.35 -1.80
CA VAL A 97 8.80 1.66 -1.22
C VAL A 97 9.22 1.67 0.24
N LYS A 98 10.05 2.61 0.65
CA LYS A 98 10.45 2.77 2.05
C LYS A 98 9.84 4.04 2.63
N HIS A 99 9.21 3.90 3.78
CA HIS A 99 8.73 5.04 4.56
C HIS A 99 9.72 5.40 5.66
N ASP A 100 10.36 6.56 5.56
CA ASP A 100 11.15 7.17 6.63
C ASP A 100 10.29 8.18 7.39
N ALA A 101 10.10 7.96 8.69
CA ALA A 101 9.23 8.80 9.51
C ALA A 101 9.85 10.17 9.89
N HIS A 102 11.11 10.42 9.51
CA HIS A 102 11.82 11.64 9.84
C HIS A 102 12.02 12.53 8.62
N HIS A 103 13.14 12.33 7.94
CA HIS A 103 13.56 13.10 6.78
C HIS A 103 14.69 12.33 6.11
N PHE A 104 14.68 12.29 4.77
CA PHE A 104 15.79 11.73 4.00
C PHE A 104 16.18 12.71 2.90
N ASP A 105 17.47 12.71 2.55
CA ASP A 105 17.97 13.35 1.33
C ASP A 105 18.66 12.27 0.50
N ILE A 106 18.30 12.18 -0.78
CA ILE A 106 18.89 11.25 -1.73
C ILE A 106 20.02 11.90 -2.53
N ASP A 107 20.09 13.24 -2.50
CA ASP A 107 21.11 14.01 -3.21
C ASP A 107 22.11 14.62 -2.24
N HIS A 108 23.23 15.09 -2.78
CA HIS A 108 24.27 15.73 -2.00
C HIS A 108 24.21 17.25 -2.13
N GLU A 109 24.31 17.93 -0.99
CA GLU A 109 24.36 19.38 -0.93
C GLU A 109 25.41 19.95 -1.90
N GLY A 110 25.01 20.98 -2.64
CA GLY A 110 25.88 21.69 -3.56
C GLY A 110 25.96 21.11 -4.98
N LYS A 111 25.43 19.90 -5.25
CA LYS A 111 25.27 19.39 -6.63
C LYS A 111 24.18 20.13 -7.40
N ASP A 112 24.20 20.05 -8.73
CA ASP A 112 23.25 20.76 -9.59
C ASP A 112 21.81 20.33 -9.34
N SER A 113 21.57 19.02 -9.22
CA SER A 113 20.26 18.47 -8.88
C SER A 113 19.72 19.03 -7.55
N TRP A 114 20.56 19.09 -6.52
CA TRP A 114 20.23 19.68 -5.22
C TRP A 114 19.91 21.17 -5.33
N ARG A 115 20.73 21.93 -6.07
CA ARG A 115 20.51 23.38 -6.30
C ARG A 115 19.21 23.64 -7.05
N LEU A 116 18.89 22.84 -8.07
CA LEU A 116 17.66 22.95 -8.86
C LEU A 116 16.42 22.63 -8.01
N THR A 117 16.47 21.59 -7.18
CA THR A 117 15.38 21.28 -6.25
C THR A 117 15.19 22.39 -5.21
N ARG A 118 16.28 22.90 -4.62
CA ARG A 118 16.25 24.03 -3.67
C ARG A 118 15.72 25.32 -4.29
N ALA A 119 15.97 25.54 -5.58
CA ALA A 119 15.42 26.67 -6.33
C ALA A 119 13.91 26.54 -6.63
N GLY A 120 13.29 25.39 -6.31
CA GLY A 120 11.87 25.13 -6.49
C GLY A 120 11.51 24.21 -7.66
N GLY A 121 12.51 23.65 -8.36
CA GLY A 121 12.27 22.68 -9.43
C GLY A 121 11.67 21.37 -8.88
N SER A 122 10.43 21.05 -9.25
CA SER A 122 9.74 19.83 -8.82
C SER A 122 8.73 19.35 -9.90
N PRO A 123 8.83 18.09 -10.39
CA PRO A 123 9.86 17.11 -10.05
C PRO A 123 11.23 17.51 -10.64
N MET A 124 12.30 17.18 -9.91
CA MET A 124 13.68 17.20 -10.41
C MET A 124 14.05 15.76 -10.78
N VAL A 125 14.47 15.55 -12.03
CA VAL A 125 14.84 14.23 -12.56
C VAL A 125 16.28 14.26 -13.05
N ILE A 126 17.08 13.32 -12.59
CA ILE A 126 18.42 13.03 -13.12
C ILE A 126 18.38 11.66 -13.81
N SER A 127 18.97 11.56 -15.00
CA SER A 127 18.93 10.35 -15.81
C SER A 127 20.30 10.06 -16.44
N SER A 128 20.61 8.78 -16.59
CA SER A 128 21.81 8.22 -17.20
C SER A 128 21.44 6.92 -17.93
N PRO A 129 22.33 6.35 -18.77
CA PRO A 129 22.06 5.08 -19.42
C PRO A 129 21.75 3.91 -18.47
N GLU A 130 22.28 3.94 -17.24
CA GLU A 130 22.13 2.85 -16.27
C GLU A 130 20.91 3.03 -15.34
N LYS A 131 20.56 4.26 -15.00
CA LYS A 131 19.52 4.55 -14.00
C LYS A 131 19.03 6.00 -14.06
N MET A 132 17.88 6.21 -13.43
CA MET A 132 17.33 7.53 -13.14
C MET A 132 17.02 7.69 -11.65
N ALA A 133 16.97 8.94 -11.17
CA ALA A 133 16.43 9.29 -9.87
C ALA A 133 15.50 10.50 -10.01
N MET A 134 14.44 10.54 -9.19
CA MET A 134 13.47 11.62 -9.16
C MET A 134 13.31 12.12 -7.72
N VAL A 135 13.41 13.42 -7.53
CA VAL A 135 13.06 14.11 -6.28
C VAL A 135 11.83 14.97 -6.56
N ARG A 136 10.76 14.75 -5.78
CA ARG A 136 9.51 15.49 -5.90
C ARG A 136 9.11 16.02 -4.53
N SER A 137 8.98 17.34 -4.44
CA SER A 137 8.47 18.00 -3.23
C SER A 137 6.96 17.79 -3.11
N HIS A 138 6.49 17.51 -1.90
CA HIS A 138 5.09 17.38 -1.54
C HIS A 138 4.40 18.76 -1.47
N LEU A 139 4.05 19.33 -2.62
CA LEU A 139 3.40 20.66 -2.68
C LEU A 139 1.96 20.68 -2.12
N LEU A 140 1.27 19.54 -2.16
CA LEU A 140 -0.13 19.40 -1.74
C LEU A 140 -0.32 18.40 -0.58
N GLY A 141 0.77 17.99 0.07
CA GLY A 141 0.78 16.95 1.10
C GLY A 141 1.51 15.68 0.69
N GLU A 142 1.81 14.85 1.69
CA GLU A 142 2.47 13.55 1.50
C GLU A 142 1.56 12.60 0.70
N MET A 143 2.15 11.89 -0.26
CA MET A 143 1.41 10.86 -1.02
C MET A 143 1.29 9.60 -0.18
N SER A 144 0.11 9.00 -0.18
CA SER A 144 -0.09 7.65 0.33
C SER A 144 0.76 6.62 -0.42
N VAL A 145 1.03 5.46 0.19
CA VAL A 145 1.79 4.38 -0.45
C VAL A 145 1.07 3.88 -1.70
N GLU A 146 -0.27 3.86 -1.68
CA GLU A 146 -1.11 3.47 -2.80
C GLU A 146 -0.96 4.44 -3.97
N GLU A 147 -0.93 5.76 -3.72
CA GLU A 147 -0.67 6.77 -4.76
C GLU A 147 0.74 6.66 -5.33
N ILE A 148 1.75 6.37 -4.50
CA ILE A 148 3.13 6.17 -4.95
C ILE A 148 3.19 4.97 -5.90
N ILE A 149 2.60 3.85 -5.50
CA ILE A 149 2.58 2.61 -6.30
C ILE A 149 1.87 2.86 -7.63
N PHE A 150 0.67 3.44 -7.59
CA PHE A 150 -0.13 3.69 -8.78
C PHE A 150 0.58 4.59 -9.81
N ARG A 151 1.29 5.62 -9.34
CA ARG A 151 1.91 6.61 -10.22
C ARG A 151 3.30 6.22 -10.71
N PHE A 152 4.05 5.45 -9.94
CA PHE A 152 5.50 5.28 -10.17
C PHE A 152 5.98 3.83 -10.28
N MET A 153 5.13 2.84 -10.00
CA MET A 153 5.52 1.42 -9.96
C MET A 153 4.74 0.59 -10.99
N THR A 154 4.50 1.13 -12.19
CA THR A 154 3.63 0.48 -13.18
C THR A 154 4.30 -0.65 -13.97
N ASP A 155 5.61 -0.83 -13.84
CA ASP A 155 6.45 -1.78 -14.59
C ASP A 155 7.00 -2.92 -13.74
N VAL A 156 6.43 -3.15 -12.55
CA VAL A 156 6.79 -4.26 -11.66
C VAL A 156 5.61 -5.22 -11.46
N ASP A 157 5.87 -6.42 -10.97
CA ASP A 157 4.85 -7.45 -10.72
C ASP A 157 4.35 -7.39 -9.27
N ILE A 158 5.26 -7.05 -8.34
CA ILE A 158 4.96 -6.85 -6.91
C ILE A 158 5.77 -5.69 -6.34
N VAL A 159 5.17 -4.95 -5.41
CA VAL A 159 5.82 -3.93 -4.59
C VAL A 159 5.93 -4.42 -3.15
N LEU A 160 7.14 -4.38 -2.61
CA LEU A 160 7.41 -4.64 -1.20
C LEU A 160 7.68 -3.31 -0.49
N SER A 161 6.83 -2.96 0.47
CA SER A 161 7.03 -1.74 1.25
C SER A 161 7.75 -2.02 2.57
N GLU A 162 8.71 -1.17 2.92
CA GLU A 162 9.33 -1.16 4.23
C GLU A 162 8.68 -0.06 5.08
N GLY A 163 7.90 -0.45 6.09
CA GLY A 163 7.22 0.50 6.98
C GLY A 163 5.71 0.54 6.77
N TYR A 164 5.12 1.75 6.75
CA TYR A 164 3.67 1.96 6.66
C TYR A 164 2.87 1.11 7.67
N LYS A 165 3.29 1.13 8.95
CA LYS A 165 2.65 0.35 10.02
C LYS A 165 1.15 0.61 10.14
N SER A 166 0.70 1.83 9.83
CA SER A 166 -0.71 2.23 9.82
C SER A 166 -1.36 2.23 8.43
N GLY A 167 -0.61 1.81 7.39
CA GLY A 167 -1.08 1.79 6.00
C GLY A 167 -2.08 0.67 5.70
N ASN A 168 -2.71 0.74 4.53
CA ASN A 168 -3.79 -0.17 4.15
C ASN A 168 -3.35 -1.43 3.39
N LEU A 169 -2.07 -1.54 3.04
CA LEU A 169 -1.52 -2.71 2.38
C LEU A 169 -1.58 -3.96 3.28
N PRO A 170 -1.74 -5.17 2.70
CA PRO A 170 -1.49 -6.44 3.38
C PRO A 170 -0.12 -6.46 4.05
N LYS A 171 0.02 -7.12 5.20
CA LYS A 171 1.19 -7.04 6.07
C LYS A 171 1.80 -8.40 6.36
N ILE A 172 3.11 -8.49 6.16
CA ILE A 172 3.94 -9.55 6.75
C ILE A 172 4.65 -8.94 7.95
N GLU A 173 4.41 -9.49 9.13
CA GLU A 173 5.08 -9.04 10.34
C GLU A 173 6.34 -9.87 10.60
N ILE A 174 7.46 -9.20 10.82
CA ILE A 174 8.71 -9.82 11.25
C ILE A 174 8.84 -9.69 12.76
N HIS A 175 8.92 -10.84 13.42
CA HIS A 175 9.02 -10.97 14.86
C HIS A 175 10.28 -11.72 15.26
N ARG A 176 11.03 -11.18 16.23
CA ARG A 176 12.15 -11.89 16.89
C ARG A 176 11.93 -11.82 18.38
N SER A 177 11.80 -13.00 19.00
CA SER A 177 11.58 -13.17 20.43
C SER A 177 12.63 -12.44 21.29
N GLU A 178 13.90 -12.45 20.86
CA GLU A 178 14.99 -11.74 21.55
C GLU A 178 14.82 -10.20 21.54
N ARG A 179 14.16 -9.65 20.52
CA ARG A 179 14.03 -8.18 20.35
C ARG A 179 12.83 -7.62 21.08
N SER A 180 11.72 -8.34 21.09
CA SER A 180 10.54 -7.93 21.83
C SER A 180 9.65 -9.13 22.11
N PRO A 181 8.97 -9.17 23.26
CA PRO A 181 7.95 -10.19 23.48
C PRO A 181 6.67 -9.91 22.68
N GLU A 182 6.36 -8.67 22.33
CA GLU A 182 5.08 -8.32 21.70
C GLU A 182 5.20 -8.13 20.18
N LEU A 183 4.13 -8.51 19.48
CA LEU A 183 3.91 -8.24 18.08
C LEU A 183 3.13 -6.93 17.88
N LEU A 184 3.20 -6.37 16.67
CA LEU A 184 2.52 -5.15 16.23
C LEU A 184 1.09 -5.43 15.77
N CYS A 185 0.88 -6.52 15.05
CA CYS A 185 -0.38 -6.81 14.36
C CYS A 185 -1.19 -7.92 15.04
N MET A 186 -0.64 -8.58 16.06
CA MET A 186 -1.28 -9.68 16.78
C MET A 186 -0.93 -9.62 18.27
N SER A 187 -1.81 -10.06 19.16
CA SER A 187 -1.48 -10.31 20.57
C SER A 187 -0.91 -11.71 20.78
N ARG A 188 -0.31 -11.96 21.95
CA ARG A 188 0.31 -13.25 22.28
C ARG A 188 -0.65 -14.43 22.32
N ASP A 189 -1.95 -14.18 22.49
CA ASP A 189 -3.00 -15.21 22.48
C ASP A 189 -3.53 -15.51 21.07
N GLY A 190 -2.96 -14.89 20.03
CA GLY A 190 -3.36 -15.08 18.63
C GLY A 190 -4.48 -14.16 18.15
N THR A 191 -4.94 -13.22 18.98
CA THR A 191 -5.95 -12.23 18.53
C THR A 191 -5.32 -11.24 17.55
N ILE A 192 -5.92 -11.11 16.37
CA ILE A 192 -5.47 -10.16 15.34
C ILE A 192 -5.83 -8.74 15.77
N LEU A 193 -4.81 -7.88 15.88
CA LEU A 193 -4.93 -6.44 16.18
C LEU A 193 -5.01 -5.61 14.89
N ASP A 194 -4.42 -6.09 13.80
CA ASP A 194 -4.54 -5.49 12.47
C ASP A 194 -5.00 -6.54 11.45
N HIS A 195 -6.23 -6.40 10.95
CA HIS A 195 -6.84 -7.30 9.98
C HIS A 195 -6.11 -7.38 8.63
N ARG A 196 -5.10 -6.54 8.41
CA ARG A 196 -4.24 -6.59 7.22
C ARG A 196 -3.08 -7.58 7.37
N LEU A 197 -2.86 -8.14 8.56
CA LEU A 197 -1.86 -9.17 8.77
C LEU A 197 -2.21 -10.42 7.95
N ILE A 198 -1.31 -10.83 7.07
CA ILE A 198 -1.48 -12.01 6.21
C ILE A 198 -0.50 -13.14 6.54
N ALA A 199 0.64 -12.83 7.17
CA ALA A 199 1.63 -13.81 7.62
C ALA A 199 2.54 -13.20 8.69
N ILE A 200 3.20 -14.07 9.45
CA ILE A 200 4.26 -13.71 10.39
C ILE A 200 5.54 -14.43 9.97
N ALA A 201 6.68 -13.75 10.06
CA ALA A 201 7.98 -14.41 10.02
C ALA A 201 8.60 -14.36 11.41
N SER A 202 8.94 -15.51 11.99
CA SER A 202 9.38 -15.60 13.39
C SER A 202 10.45 -16.66 13.66
N ASP A 203 11.19 -16.45 14.76
CA ASP A 203 12.11 -17.42 15.37
C ASP A 203 11.49 -18.22 16.53
N GLU A 204 10.24 -17.95 16.88
CA GLU A 204 9.49 -18.72 17.87
C GLU A 204 8.15 -19.21 17.30
N GLU A 205 7.62 -20.28 17.90
CA GLU A 205 6.26 -20.72 17.63
C GLU A 205 5.26 -19.78 18.31
N LEU A 206 4.23 -19.36 17.58
CA LEU A 206 3.19 -18.48 18.10
C LEU A 206 1.81 -19.10 17.80
N PRO A 207 0.84 -18.99 18.71
CA PRO A 207 -0.55 -19.25 18.36
C PRO A 207 -0.99 -18.18 17.37
N SER A 208 -1.19 -18.55 16.11
CA SER A 208 -1.53 -17.59 15.05
C SER A 208 -2.59 -18.14 14.10
N PRO A 209 -3.57 -17.31 13.69
CA PRO A 209 -4.52 -17.67 12.65
C PRO A 209 -3.98 -17.44 11.23
N VAL A 210 -2.78 -16.87 11.09
CA VAL A 210 -2.08 -16.67 9.81
C VAL A 210 -0.83 -17.56 9.76
N PRO A 211 -0.33 -17.92 8.55
CA PRO A 211 0.87 -18.72 8.44
C PRO A 211 2.08 -18.04 9.10
N ILE A 212 2.93 -18.86 9.72
CA ILE A 212 4.20 -18.45 10.32
C ILE A 212 5.34 -19.06 9.49
N PHE A 213 6.29 -18.23 9.09
CA PHE A 213 7.46 -18.63 8.32
C PHE A 213 8.76 -18.43 9.12
N PRO A 214 9.78 -19.26 8.90
CA PRO A 214 11.09 -19.08 9.52
C PRO A 214 11.82 -17.85 8.98
N LEU A 215 12.49 -17.08 9.85
CA LEU A 215 13.21 -15.85 9.48
C LEU A 215 14.38 -16.06 8.51
N ASP A 216 15.00 -17.23 8.55
CA ASP A 216 16.24 -17.49 7.80
C ASP A 216 16.01 -18.08 6.42
N HIS A 217 14.78 -18.56 6.14
CA HIS A 217 14.42 -19.16 4.86
C HIS A 217 13.33 -18.31 4.18
N PRO A 218 13.70 -17.43 3.22
CA PRO A 218 12.73 -16.58 2.52
C PRO A 218 11.83 -17.37 1.56
N GLY A 219 12.26 -18.56 1.10
CA GLY A 219 11.55 -19.38 0.11
C GLY A 219 10.06 -19.57 0.42
N PRO A 220 9.68 -20.10 1.61
CA PRO A 220 8.28 -20.23 1.98
C PRO A 220 7.46 -18.93 1.96
N VAL A 221 8.09 -17.80 2.26
CA VAL A 221 7.43 -16.49 2.18
C VAL A 221 7.21 -16.10 0.72
N CYS A 222 8.19 -16.35 -0.15
CA CYS A 222 8.07 -16.10 -1.58
C CYS A 222 7.02 -17.00 -2.23
N ASP A 223 6.97 -18.28 -1.87
CA ASP A 223 5.94 -19.24 -2.34
C ASP A 223 4.54 -18.74 -1.97
N PHE A 224 4.37 -18.28 -0.72
CA PHE A 224 3.13 -17.68 -0.26
C PHE A 224 2.76 -16.41 -1.02
N LEU A 225 3.74 -15.52 -1.28
CA LEU A 225 3.49 -14.30 -2.06
C LEU A 225 3.07 -14.62 -3.50
N GLU A 226 3.66 -15.65 -4.11
CA GLU A 226 3.32 -16.08 -5.47
C GLU A 226 1.90 -16.62 -5.55
N GLU A 227 1.53 -17.52 -4.64
CA GLU A 227 0.20 -18.09 -4.57
C GLU A 227 -0.87 -17.02 -4.35
N GLN A 228 -0.61 -16.08 -3.45
CA GLN A 228 -1.61 -15.08 -3.05
C GLN A 228 -1.73 -13.90 -4.01
N PHE A 229 -0.65 -13.51 -4.70
CA PHE A 229 -0.60 -12.23 -5.41
C PHE A 229 -0.12 -12.30 -6.85
N LEU A 230 0.72 -13.26 -7.21
CA LEU A 230 1.37 -13.31 -8.52
C LEU A 230 0.79 -14.39 -9.44
N GLY A 231 -0.27 -15.07 -8.99
CA GLY A 231 -1.03 -16.02 -9.80
C GLY A 231 -0.19 -17.20 -10.24
N GLY A 232 0.44 -17.88 -9.26
CA GLY A 232 1.31 -19.06 -9.35
C GLY A 232 1.44 -19.71 -10.75
N ALA A 233 2.69 -19.86 -11.20
CA ALA A 233 3.04 -20.44 -12.50
C ALA A 233 2.33 -21.78 -12.80
#